data_AF-A0A1V1NSN5-F1
#
_entry.id   AF-A0A1V1NSN5-F1
#
_cell.length_a   1.000
_cell.length_b   1.000
_cell.length_c   1.000
_cell.angle_alpha   90.00
_cell.angle_beta   90.00
_cell.angle_gamma   90.00
#
_symmetry.space_group_name_H-M   'P 1'
#
loop_
_entity.id
_entity.type
_entity.pdbx_description
1 polymer ?
#
loop_
_entity_poly.entity_id
_entity_poly.type
_entity_poly.pdbx_seq_one_letter_code
_entity_poly.pdbx_strand_id
1 'polypeptide(L)'
;AQGNETIAFELIDQKALDLIQIIPDNYFKSIYLLALNLNCLKIYQKYPIHELKNNAGEILLFAEKTISGKTANLALKSYIQGYKGLWAAVEDNFSQAMKCFQKAIFLSNQGGHPEITYQWQWQLARVYQQQNNSQMSIQSYQNAIQSLKLFQHDFFIGYRSQHLLFQNMIKPVFRELVALYLVQTEKADKNEKETFLFSALETMEALKKGELENYFEDECITVEETELLTRTTSGTALIYPIFSGNDLSVILIMPDYIKYQRLNVEQERLKKSVKAFRKELWQLKNNFMDSVYYPQQIYQAIISPIENELTLKKIETLIVVPDEELRLIPFSCLYDGSQFLIERYAIITV
;
A
#
# COMPACT_ATOMS: atom_id res chain seq x y z
N ALA A 1 2.72 -7.55 -28.16
CA ALA A 1 3.41 -8.03 -26.94
C ALA A 1 4.82 -8.49 -27.27
N GLN A 2 4.99 -9.46 -28.19
CA GLN A 2 6.28 -10.06 -28.58
C GLN A 2 7.40 -9.09 -29.02
N GLY A 3 7.08 -7.90 -29.55
CA GLY A 3 8.11 -6.95 -30.00
C GLY A 3 8.84 -6.18 -28.90
N ASN A 4 8.22 -5.99 -27.72
CA ASN A 4 8.85 -5.24 -26.62
C ASN A 4 9.81 -6.11 -25.78
N GLU A 5 9.66 -7.44 -25.83
CA GLU A 5 10.47 -8.42 -25.09
C GLU A 5 11.87 -8.54 -25.71
N THR A 6 11.94 -8.61 -27.05
CA THR A 6 13.21 -8.64 -27.80
C THR A 6 13.99 -7.34 -27.63
N ILE A 7 13.32 -6.18 -27.66
CA ILE A 7 13.96 -4.87 -27.49
C ILE A 7 14.50 -4.69 -26.06
N ALA A 8 13.77 -5.16 -25.04
CA ALA A 8 14.23 -5.12 -23.65
C ALA A 8 15.45 -6.01 -23.40
N PHE A 9 15.52 -7.17 -24.08
CA PHE A 9 16.66 -8.08 -24.03
C PHE A 9 17.88 -7.55 -24.81
N GLU A 10 17.68 -6.98 -25.99
CA GLU A 10 18.74 -6.36 -26.81
C GLU A 10 19.45 -5.19 -26.07
N LEU A 11 18.79 -4.56 -25.09
CA LEU A 11 19.36 -3.47 -24.30
C LEU A 11 20.35 -3.93 -23.20
N ILE A 12 20.35 -5.22 -22.82
CA ILE A 12 21.25 -5.78 -21.80
C ILE A 12 21.87 -7.07 -22.34
N ASP A 13 22.50 -6.95 -23.51
CA ASP A 13 23.22 -8.02 -24.17
C ASP A 13 24.68 -8.11 -23.67
N GLN A 14 25.42 -9.08 -24.18
CA GLN A 14 26.83 -9.28 -23.82
C GLN A 14 27.69 -8.03 -24.08
N LYS A 15 27.36 -7.22 -25.11
CA LYS A 15 28.10 -6.01 -25.44
C LYS A 15 27.92 -4.93 -24.37
N ALA A 16 26.71 -4.80 -23.81
CA ALA A 16 26.47 -3.91 -22.69
C ALA A 16 27.29 -4.31 -21.45
N LEU A 17 27.38 -5.62 -21.17
CA LEU A 17 28.20 -6.16 -20.06
C LEU A 17 29.70 -5.91 -20.28
N ASP A 18 30.19 -6.11 -21.51
CA ASP A 18 31.58 -5.84 -21.87
C ASP A 18 31.93 -4.35 -21.70
N LEU A 19 31.03 -3.44 -22.10
CA LEU A 19 31.20 -1.99 -21.89
C LEU A 19 31.23 -1.62 -20.40
N ILE A 20 30.41 -2.25 -19.57
CA ILE A 20 30.40 -2.04 -18.10
C ILE A 20 31.77 -2.36 -17.49
N GLN A 21 32.48 -3.37 -18.00
CA GLN A 21 33.81 -3.73 -17.50
C GLN A 21 34.86 -2.65 -17.77
N ILE A 22 34.72 -1.90 -18.87
CA ILE A 22 35.67 -0.87 -19.29
C ILE A 22 35.50 0.44 -18.49
N ILE A 23 34.29 0.71 -17.99
CA ILE A 23 34.03 1.93 -17.20
C ILE A 23 34.78 1.86 -15.86
N PRO A 24 35.48 2.93 -15.43
CA PRO A 24 36.18 2.95 -14.14
C PRO A 24 35.27 2.68 -12.95
N ASP A 25 35.78 1.92 -11.98
CA ASP A 25 35.03 1.61 -10.75
C ASP A 25 34.90 2.87 -9.88
N ASN A 26 33.65 3.31 -9.68
CA ASN A 26 33.32 4.43 -8.82
C ASN A 26 31.91 4.28 -8.22
N TYR A 27 31.57 5.21 -7.33
CA TYR A 27 30.26 5.26 -6.66
C TYR A 27 29.09 5.29 -7.66
N PHE A 28 29.18 6.15 -8.67
CA PHE A 28 28.11 6.32 -9.67
C PHE A 28 27.91 5.08 -10.54
N LYS A 29 28.98 4.40 -10.96
CA LYS A 29 28.92 3.12 -11.67
C LYS A 29 28.09 2.11 -10.87
N SER A 30 28.33 2.02 -9.56
CA SER A 30 27.58 1.12 -8.67
C SER A 30 26.08 1.46 -8.63
N ILE A 31 25.73 2.75 -8.53
CA ILE A 31 24.33 3.20 -8.58
C ILE A 31 23.67 2.83 -9.89
N TYR A 32 24.34 3.09 -11.03
CA TYR A 32 23.78 2.78 -12.34
C TYR A 32 23.58 1.28 -12.54
N LEU A 33 24.51 0.45 -12.07
CA LEU A 33 24.37 -1.00 -12.12
C LEU A 33 23.21 -1.49 -11.25
N LEU A 34 23.02 -0.92 -10.07
CA LEU A 34 21.87 -1.21 -9.21
C LEU A 34 20.55 -0.82 -9.89
N ALA A 35 20.46 0.38 -10.46
CA ALA A 35 19.29 0.82 -11.20
C ALA A 35 18.98 -0.08 -12.40
N LEU A 36 20.01 -0.50 -13.14
CA LEU A 36 19.89 -1.46 -14.25
C LEU A 36 19.34 -2.80 -13.75
N ASN A 37 19.91 -3.34 -12.67
CA ASN A 37 19.47 -4.61 -12.09
C ASN A 37 18.00 -4.57 -11.65
N LEU A 38 17.55 -3.47 -11.02
CA LEU A 38 16.17 -3.30 -10.61
C LEU A 38 15.22 -3.27 -11.81
N ASN A 39 15.63 -2.65 -12.92
CA ASN A 39 14.85 -2.69 -14.16
C ASN A 39 14.79 -4.10 -14.76
N CYS A 40 15.90 -4.87 -14.73
CA CYS A 40 15.89 -6.28 -15.12
C CYS A 40 14.85 -7.06 -14.31
N LEU A 41 14.81 -6.86 -12.98
CA LEU A 41 13.87 -7.54 -12.11
C LEU A 41 12.41 -7.20 -12.47
N LYS A 42 12.09 -5.91 -12.69
CA LYS A 42 10.74 -5.47 -13.10
C LYS A 42 10.31 -6.08 -14.43
N ILE A 43 11.23 -6.18 -15.39
CA ILE A 43 10.97 -6.81 -16.69
C ILE A 43 10.75 -8.31 -16.49
N TYR A 44 11.62 -8.98 -15.73
CA TYR A 44 11.55 -10.41 -15.45
C TYR A 44 10.22 -10.82 -14.80
N GLN A 45 9.72 -10.04 -13.84
CA GLN A 45 8.42 -10.27 -13.20
C GLN A 45 7.24 -10.24 -14.17
N LYS A 46 7.37 -9.51 -15.29
CA LYS A 46 6.36 -9.45 -16.34
C LYS A 46 6.60 -10.50 -17.44
N TYR A 47 7.86 -10.78 -17.72
CA TYR A 47 8.34 -11.68 -18.77
C TYR A 47 9.52 -12.49 -18.25
N PRO A 48 9.30 -13.74 -17.77
CA PRO A 48 10.33 -14.54 -17.11
C PRO A 48 11.35 -15.11 -18.10
N ILE A 49 12.27 -14.26 -18.55
CA ILE A 49 13.35 -14.59 -19.50
C ILE A 49 14.59 -15.03 -18.73
N HIS A 50 15.06 -16.26 -18.97
CA HIS A 50 16.18 -16.84 -18.21
C HIS A 50 17.51 -16.12 -18.42
N GLU A 51 17.83 -15.68 -19.63
CA GLU A 51 19.09 -14.96 -19.89
C GLU A 51 19.15 -13.61 -19.14
N LEU A 52 18.02 -12.91 -19.01
CA LEU A 52 17.94 -11.65 -18.28
C LEU A 52 18.32 -11.82 -16.80
N LYS A 53 17.95 -12.96 -16.21
CA LYS A 53 18.33 -13.31 -14.83
C LYS A 53 19.84 -13.49 -14.70
N ASN A 54 20.49 -14.21 -15.62
CA ASN A 54 21.93 -14.44 -15.58
C ASN A 54 22.68 -13.10 -15.67
N ASN A 55 22.29 -12.26 -16.62
CA ASN A 55 22.87 -10.93 -16.80
C ASN A 55 22.66 -10.05 -15.54
N ALA A 56 21.48 -10.13 -14.92
CA ALA A 56 21.20 -9.44 -13.67
C ALA A 56 22.11 -9.91 -12.51
N GLY A 57 22.37 -11.22 -12.41
CA GLY A 57 23.32 -11.78 -11.45
C GLY A 57 24.74 -11.24 -11.64
N GLU A 58 25.22 -11.19 -12.89
CA GLU A 58 26.53 -10.61 -13.22
C GLU A 58 26.61 -9.11 -12.90
N ILE A 59 25.55 -8.34 -13.21
CA ILE A 59 25.46 -6.92 -12.87
C ILE A 59 25.61 -6.69 -11.36
N LEU A 60 24.99 -7.52 -10.51
CA LEU A 60 25.15 -7.41 -9.05
C LEU A 60 26.56 -7.75 -8.57
N LEU A 61 27.22 -8.71 -9.21
CA LEU A 61 28.63 -9.03 -8.91
C LEU A 61 29.56 -7.87 -9.29
N PHE A 62 29.34 -7.24 -10.44
CA PHE A 62 30.09 -6.04 -10.84
C PHE A 62 29.86 -4.89 -9.85
N ALA A 63 28.61 -4.65 -9.43
CA ALA A 63 28.30 -3.64 -8.42
C ALA A 63 28.93 -3.94 -7.05
N GLU A 64 29.10 -5.21 -6.67
CA GLU A 64 29.76 -5.59 -5.41
C GLU A 64 31.28 -5.38 -5.48
N LYS A 65 31.89 -5.66 -6.63
CA LYS A 65 33.31 -5.45 -6.87
C LYS A 65 33.68 -3.97 -6.79
N THR A 66 32.88 -3.08 -7.36
CA THR A 66 33.13 -1.62 -7.38
C THR A 66 33.16 -1.00 -5.97
N ILE A 67 32.46 -1.59 -4.99
CA ILE A 67 32.36 -1.07 -3.61
C ILE A 67 33.39 -1.72 -2.67
N SER A 68 34.10 -2.76 -3.13
CA SER A 68 35.07 -3.48 -2.29
C SER A 68 36.37 -2.69 -2.03
N GLY A 69 36.54 -1.50 -2.64
CA GLY A 69 37.70 -0.61 -2.45
C GLY A 69 37.41 0.67 -1.65
N LYS A 70 38.22 0.90 -0.61
CA LYS A 70 38.49 2.13 0.18
C LYS A 70 37.36 3.05 0.69
N THR A 71 36.09 2.84 0.36
CA THR A 71 34.96 3.49 1.07
C THR A 71 33.84 2.48 1.30
N ALA A 72 33.64 2.08 2.55
CA ALA A 72 32.56 1.16 2.93
C ALA A 72 31.21 1.88 2.88
N ASN A 73 30.67 2.09 1.67
CA ASN A 73 29.33 2.65 1.54
C ASN A 73 28.29 1.59 1.95
N LEU A 74 27.82 1.70 3.20
CA LEU A 74 26.88 0.76 3.80
C LEU A 74 25.52 0.77 3.09
N ALA A 75 25.06 1.92 2.61
CA ALA A 75 23.85 2.05 1.80
C ALA A 75 23.93 1.18 0.52
N LEU A 76 24.99 1.31 -0.28
CA LEU A 76 25.13 0.52 -1.50
C LEU A 76 25.28 -0.99 -1.21
N LYS A 77 26.01 -1.36 -0.15
CA LYS A 77 26.08 -2.77 0.28
C LYS A 77 24.71 -3.31 0.69
N SER A 78 23.90 -2.48 1.36
CA SER A 78 22.52 -2.82 1.71
C SER A 78 21.68 -3.04 0.45
N TYR A 79 21.72 -2.13 -0.53
CA TYR A 79 21.03 -2.29 -1.81
C TYR A 79 21.41 -3.58 -2.55
N ILE A 80 22.69 -3.91 -2.63
CA ILE A 80 23.14 -5.16 -3.26
C ILE A 80 22.54 -6.38 -2.57
N GLN A 81 22.57 -6.43 -1.24
CA GLN A 81 22.00 -7.55 -0.50
C GLN A 81 20.47 -7.58 -0.64
N GLY A 82 19.80 -6.43 -0.62
CA GLY A 82 18.36 -6.32 -0.86
C GLY A 82 17.97 -6.86 -2.24
N TYR A 83 18.70 -6.48 -3.28
CA TYR A 83 18.42 -6.95 -4.65
C TYR A 83 18.73 -8.43 -4.84
N LYS A 84 19.81 -8.95 -4.24
CA LYS A 84 20.04 -10.42 -4.17
C LYS A 84 18.86 -11.13 -3.49
N GLY A 85 18.29 -10.52 -2.45
CA GLY A 85 17.09 -11.02 -1.76
C GLY A 85 15.85 -11.01 -2.64
N LEU A 86 15.63 -9.94 -3.41
CA LEU A 86 14.53 -9.83 -4.36
C LEU A 86 14.58 -10.90 -5.45
N TRP A 87 15.75 -11.13 -6.05
CA TRP A 87 15.94 -12.20 -7.03
C TRP A 87 15.68 -13.58 -6.42
N ALA A 88 16.20 -13.84 -5.22
CA ALA A 88 15.93 -15.09 -4.51
C ALA A 88 14.43 -15.27 -4.18
N ALA A 89 13.72 -14.20 -3.84
CA ALA A 89 12.28 -14.26 -3.55
C ALA A 89 11.44 -14.56 -4.80
N VAL A 90 11.81 -13.99 -5.95
CA VAL A 90 11.16 -14.29 -7.25
C VAL A 90 11.38 -15.73 -7.70
N GLU A 91 12.42 -16.40 -7.19
CA GLU A 91 12.72 -17.80 -7.45
C GLU A 91 12.13 -18.75 -6.39
N ASP A 92 11.25 -18.25 -5.52
CA ASP A 92 10.69 -18.97 -4.38
C ASP A 92 11.76 -19.54 -3.41
N ASN A 93 13.01 -19.07 -3.51
CA ASN A 93 14.09 -19.42 -2.59
C ASN A 93 14.04 -18.50 -1.36
N PHE A 94 12.98 -18.66 -0.58
CA PHE A 94 12.69 -17.79 0.55
C PHE A 94 13.76 -17.82 1.64
N SER A 95 14.43 -18.96 1.85
CA SER A 95 15.51 -19.05 2.85
C SER A 95 16.68 -18.11 2.50
N GLN A 96 17.09 -18.09 1.23
CA GLN A 96 18.14 -17.19 0.77
C GLN A 96 17.65 -15.74 0.75
N ALA A 97 16.42 -15.50 0.30
CA ALA A 97 15.81 -14.18 0.30
C ALA A 97 15.83 -13.53 1.68
N MET A 98 15.37 -14.26 2.71
CA MET A 98 15.36 -13.80 4.09
C MET A 98 16.77 -13.45 4.61
N LYS A 99 17.77 -14.32 4.37
CA LYS A 99 19.16 -14.05 4.77
C LYS A 99 19.70 -12.77 4.12
N CYS A 100 19.42 -12.59 2.83
CA CYS A 100 19.81 -11.41 2.09
C CYS A 100 19.12 -10.14 2.64
N PHE A 101 17.80 -10.17 2.87
CA PHE A 101 17.08 -9.04 3.46
C PHE A 101 17.54 -8.72 4.88
N GLN A 102 17.73 -9.71 5.74
CA GLN A 102 18.26 -9.50 7.10
C GLN A 102 19.64 -8.84 7.07
N LYS A 103 20.53 -9.27 6.17
CA LYS A 103 21.84 -8.65 5.98
C LYS A 103 21.71 -7.22 5.44
N ALA A 104 20.79 -6.97 4.52
CA ALA A 104 20.52 -5.64 3.99
C ALA A 104 20.03 -4.67 5.08
N ILE A 105 19.07 -5.11 5.91
CA ILE A 105 18.54 -4.38 7.07
C ILE A 105 19.65 -4.06 8.07
N PHE A 106 20.51 -5.04 8.37
CA PHE A 106 21.65 -4.82 9.27
C PHE A 106 22.58 -3.72 8.76
N LEU A 107 22.93 -3.77 7.47
CA LEU A 107 23.82 -2.80 6.83
C LEU A 107 23.21 -1.39 6.79
N SER A 108 21.93 -1.25 6.44
CA SER A 108 21.26 0.05 6.39
C SER A 108 21.09 0.66 7.78
N ASN A 109 20.74 -0.16 8.79
CA ASN A 109 20.67 0.30 10.18
C ASN A 109 22.04 0.77 10.70
N GLN A 110 23.11 0.02 10.42
CA GLN A 110 24.46 0.42 10.81
C GLN A 110 24.87 1.76 10.17
N GLY A 111 24.41 2.03 8.95
CA GLY A 111 24.67 3.28 8.25
C GLY A 111 23.73 4.43 8.62
N GLY A 112 22.71 4.21 9.46
CA GLY A 112 21.71 5.24 9.78
C GLY A 112 20.80 5.58 8.61
N HIS A 113 20.42 4.59 7.80
CA HIS A 113 19.61 4.75 6.58
C HIS A 113 18.19 4.17 6.71
N PRO A 114 17.29 4.80 7.50
CA PRO A 114 15.90 4.35 7.65
C PRO A 114 15.13 4.29 6.33
N GLU A 115 15.44 5.18 5.38
CA GLU A 115 14.90 5.23 4.01
C GLU A 115 15.23 4.00 3.17
N ILE A 116 16.28 3.26 3.55
CA ILE A 116 16.67 1.98 2.94
C ILE A 116 16.12 0.82 3.78
N THR A 117 16.24 0.93 5.11
CA THR A 117 15.81 -0.11 6.05
C THR A 117 14.35 -0.51 5.86
N TYR A 118 13.43 0.47 5.74
CA TYR A 118 12.01 0.16 5.62
C TYR A 118 11.71 -0.69 4.38
N GLN A 119 12.42 -0.45 3.28
CA GLN A 119 12.22 -1.16 2.01
C GLN A 119 12.50 -2.66 2.18
N TRP A 120 13.57 -3.01 2.89
CA TRP A 120 13.93 -4.40 3.13
C TRP A 120 13.07 -5.07 4.20
N GLN A 121 12.64 -4.32 5.23
CA GLN A 121 11.66 -4.82 6.19
C GLN A 121 10.33 -5.13 5.50
N TRP A 122 9.90 -4.29 4.55
CA TRP A 122 8.72 -4.52 3.73
C TRP A 122 8.85 -5.77 2.85
N GLN A 123 9.97 -5.95 2.13
CA GLN A 123 10.17 -7.16 1.34
C GLN A 123 10.28 -8.43 2.20
N LEU A 124 10.92 -8.34 3.37
CA LEU A 124 10.97 -9.43 4.32
C LEU A 124 9.58 -9.82 4.83
N ALA A 125 8.71 -8.83 5.08
CA ALA A 125 7.32 -9.06 5.47
C ALA A 125 6.53 -9.85 4.40
N ARG A 126 6.71 -9.50 3.12
CA ARG A 126 6.11 -10.22 1.98
C ARG A 126 6.61 -11.66 1.86
N VAL A 127 7.90 -11.90 2.07
CA VAL A 127 8.45 -13.27 2.09
C VAL A 127 7.84 -14.09 3.24
N TYR A 128 7.72 -13.52 4.44
CA TYR A 128 7.04 -14.21 5.54
C TYR A 128 5.57 -14.50 5.24
N GLN A 129 4.88 -13.58 4.55
CA GLN A 129 3.50 -13.77 4.14
C GLN A 129 3.35 -14.94 3.16
N GLN A 130 4.24 -15.06 2.17
CA GLN A 130 4.26 -16.18 1.22
C GLN A 130 4.54 -17.54 1.91
N GLN A 131 5.26 -17.52 3.04
CA GLN A 131 5.49 -18.69 3.89
C GLN A 131 4.35 -18.97 4.90
N ASN A 132 3.23 -18.24 4.83
CA ASN A 132 2.13 -18.29 5.81
C ASN A 132 2.53 -17.93 7.26
N ASN A 133 3.70 -17.30 7.46
CA ASN A 133 4.14 -16.85 8.78
C ASN A 133 3.59 -15.45 9.08
N SER A 134 2.30 -15.40 9.44
CA SER A 134 1.57 -14.14 9.63
C SER A 134 2.16 -13.28 10.76
N GLN A 135 2.61 -13.89 11.87
CA GLN A 135 3.17 -13.15 13.00
C GLN A 135 4.46 -12.41 12.62
N MET A 136 5.40 -13.10 11.97
CA MET A 136 6.65 -12.49 11.53
C MET A 136 6.44 -11.48 10.41
N SER A 137 5.43 -11.71 9.55
CA SER A 137 5.03 -10.75 8.52
C SER A 137 4.50 -9.45 9.14
N ILE A 138 3.53 -9.53 10.07
CA ILE A 138 3.00 -8.37 10.81
C ILE A 138 4.14 -7.59 11.47
N GLN A 139 5.02 -8.28 12.21
CA GLN A 139 6.14 -7.62 12.88
C GLN A 139 7.06 -6.90 11.90
N SER A 140 7.35 -7.51 10.74
CA SER A 140 8.21 -6.91 9.73
C SER A 140 7.57 -5.68 9.08
N TYR A 141 6.26 -5.70 8.83
CA TYR A 141 5.50 -4.52 8.38
C TYR A 141 5.48 -3.41 9.43
N GLN A 142 5.26 -3.74 10.71
CA GLN A 142 5.29 -2.77 11.80
C GLN A 142 6.66 -2.09 11.90
N ASN A 143 7.74 -2.86 11.79
CA ASN A 143 9.10 -2.32 11.76
C ASN A 143 9.33 -1.39 10.56
N ALA A 144 8.79 -1.74 9.38
CA ALA A 144 8.88 -0.91 8.17
C ALA A 144 8.17 0.43 8.38
N ILE A 145 6.95 0.42 8.92
CA ILE A 145 6.18 1.63 9.22
C ILE A 145 6.89 2.47 10.30
N GLN A 146 7.48 1.85 11.31
CA GLN A 146 8.27 2.56 12.32
C GLN A 146 9.48 3.25 11.70
N SER A 147 10.21 2.57 10.80
CA SER A 147 11.34 3.14 10.08
C SER A 147 10.92 4.30 9.17
N LEU A 148 9.73 4.21 8.55
CA LEU A 148 9.16 5.31 7.77
C LEU A 148 8.88 6.54 8.64
N LYS A 149 8.31 6.39 9.84
CA LYS A 149 8.06 7.50 10.77
C LYS A 149 9.33 8.25 11.15
N LEU A 150 10.47 7.56 11.27
CA LEU A 150 11.75 8.17 11.63
C LEU A 150 12.33 9.08 10.54
N PHE A 151 11.96 8.88 9.27
CA PHE A 151 12.46 9.64 8.13
C PHE A 151 11.39 10.47 7.43
N GLN A 152 10.18 10.59 8.01
CA GLN A 152 9.10 11.38 7.40
C GLN A 152 9.62 12.75 6.94
N HIS A 153 10.33 13.44 7.84
CA HIS A 153 10.93 14.78 7.67
C HIS A 153 11.81 15.02 6.44
N ASP A 154 12.42 13.97 5.90
CA ASP A 154 13.40 14.08 4.84
C ASP A 154 12.82 13.69 3.45
N PHE A 155 11.55 13.25 3.37
CA PHE A 155 10.90 12.99 2.08
C PHE A 155 10.80 14.24 1.20
N PHE A 156 10.72 15.42 1.83
CA PHE A 156 10.44 16.68 1.13
C PHE A 156 11.68 17.58 0.94
N ILE A 157 12.85 17.15 1.42
CA ILE A 157 14.12 17.89 1.25
C ILE A 157 14.84 17.42 -0.03
N GLY A 158 14.46 17.97 -1.19
CA GLY A 158 15.16 17.68 -2.45
C GLY A 158 14.35 17.89 -3.73
N TYR A 159 14.88 17.42 -4.86
CA TYR A 159 14.23 17.50 -6.18
C TYR A 159 12.86 16.81 -6.13
N ARG A 160 11.80 17.63 -6.07
CA ARG A 160 10.34 17.36 -6.12
C ARG A 160 9.85 16.61 -7.37
N SER A 161 10.62 15.64 -7.86
CA SER A 161 10.36 14.93 -9.13
C SER A 161 9.63 13.60 -8.96
N GLN A 162 9.29 13.20 -7.72
CA GLN A 162 8.67 11.91 -7.46
C GLN A 162 7.33 12.03 -6.73
N HIS A 163 6.37 12.79 -7.28
CA HIS A 163 4.97 12.81 -6.82
C HIS A 163 4.33 11.41 -6.66
N LEU A 164 4.94 10.37 -7.24
CA LEU A 164 4.49 8.99 -7.16
C LEU A 164 5.18 8.17 -6.05
N LEU A 165 6.18 8.70 -5.33
CA LEU A 165 6.89 7.94 -4.30
C LEU A 165 5.94 7.51 -3.18
N PHE A 166 5.15 8.45 -2.64
CA PHE A 166 4.19 8.12 -1.59
C PHE A 166 3.20 7.05 -2.07
N GLN A 167 2.62 7.24 -3.25
CA GLN A 167 1.62 6.33 -3.82
C GLN A 167 2.17 4.94 -4.11
N ASN A 168 3.42 4.82 -4.55
CA ASN A 168 3.98 3.55 -5.02
C ASN A 168 4.88 2.83 -4.00
N MET A 169 5.46 3.56 -3.04
CA MET A 169 6.49 3.01 -2.14
C MET A 169 6.14 3.11 -0.66
N ILE A 170 5.29 4.07 -0.25
CA ILE A 170 4.91 4.27 1.15
C ILE A 170 3.53 3.69 1.42
N LYS A 171 2.51 4.22 0.74
CA LYS A 171 1.10 3.83 0.90
C LYS A 171 0.86 2.32 0.82
N PRO A 172 1.51 1.56 -0.11
CA PRO A 172 1.32 0.12 -0.17
C PRO A 172 1.77 -0.62 1.10
N VAL A 173 2.76 -0.13 1.84
CA VAL A 173 3.26 -0.77 3.07
C VAL A 173 2.16 -0.80 4.14
N PHE A 174 1.48 0.32 4.35
CA PHE A 174 0.35 0.42 5.28
C PHE A 174 -0.83 -0.43 4.82
N ARG A 175 -1.18 -0.34 3.52
CA ARG A 175 -2.30 -1.09 2.92
C ARG A 175 -2.14 -2.59 3.06
N GLU A 176 -0.94 -3.11 2.81
CA GLU A 176 -0.64 -4.53 2.93
C GLU A 176 -0.70 -5.00 4.39
N LEU A 177 -0.26 -4.19 5.35
CA LEU A 177 -0.42 -4.50 6.77
C LEU A 177 -1.91 -4.52 7.18
N VAL A 178 -2.70 -3.55 6.72
CA VAL A 178 -4.16 -3.52 6.94
C VAL A 178 -4.79 -4.79 6.37
N ALA A 179 -4.45 -5.16 5.13
CA ALA A 179 -4.92 -6.39 4.51
C ALA A 179 -4.59 -7.63 5.37
N LEU A 180 -3.38 -7.68 5.90
CA LEU A 180 -2.92 -8.78 6.74
C LEU A 180 -3.73 -8.87 8.04
N TYR A 181 -4.01 -7.73 8.70
CA TYR A 181 -4.86 -7.71 9.89
C TYR A 181 -6.29 -8.17 9.60
N LEU A 182 -6.89 -7.69 8.50
CA LEU A 182 -8.25 -8.11 8.12
C LEU A 182 -8.34 -9.62 7.85
N VAL A 183 -7.31 -10.20 7.20
CA VAL A 183 -7.22 -11.66 7.01
C VAL A 183 -7.09 -12.40 8.34
N GLN A 184 -6.38 -11.85 9.33
CA GLN A 184 -6.33 -12.46 10.68
C GLN A 184 -7.68 -12.35 11.39
N THR A 185 -8.40 -11.23 11.25
CA THR A 185 -9.76 -11.08 11.81
C THR A 185 -10.72 -12.17 11.33
N GLU A 186 -10.65 -12.59 10.07
CA GLU A 186 -11.49 -13.67 9.56
C GLU A 186 -11.21 -15.02 10.25
N LYS A 187 -9.96 -15.26 10.66
CA LYS A 187 -9.48 -16.51 11.24
C LYS A 187 -9.50 -16.57 12.77
N ALA A 188 -9.51 -15.41 13.43
CA ALA A 188 -9.32 -15.28 14.87
C ALA A 188 -10.58 -15.58 15.69
N ASP A 189 -10.42 -15.78 17.00
CA ASP A 189 -11.53 -15.85 17.96
C ASP A 189 -12.03 -14.46 18.36
N LYS A 190 -13.21 -14.38 18.99
CA LYS A 190 -13.94 -13.10 19.22
C LYS A 190 -13.09 -11.97 19.80
N ASN A 191 -12.28 -12.22 20.84
CA ASN A 191 -11.48 -11.19 21.48
C ASN A 191 -10.31 -10.72 20.60
N GLU A 192 -9.65 -11.65 19.92
CA GLU A 192 -8.55 -11.36 19.00
C GLU A 192 -9.04 -10.63 17.74
N LYS A 193 -10.27 -10.90 17.29
CA LYS A 193 -10.91 -10.18 16.18
C LYS A 193 -10.94 -8.68 16.43
N GLU A 194 -11.37 -8.25 17.61
CA GLU A 194 -11.42 -6.83 17.95
C GLU A 194 -10.02 -6.21 17.93
N THR A 195 -9.02 -6.89 18.50
CA THR A 195 -7.62 -6.43 18.48
C THR A 195 -7.12 -6.21 17.06
N PHE A 196 -7.30 -7.18 16.15
CA PHE A 196 -6.87 -7.03 14.77
C PHE A 196 -7.61 -5.90 14.03
N LEU A 197 -8.91 -5.71 14.31
CA LEU A 197 -9.68 -4.63 13.71
C LEU A 197 -9.20 -3.25 14.16
N PHE A 198 -8.88 -3.10 15.44
CA PHE A 198 -8.30 -1.86 15.92
C PHE A 198 -6.92 -1.61 15.34
N SER A 199 -6.05 -2.62 15.26
CA SER A 199 -4.75 -2.46 14.61
C SER A 199 -4.86 -2.10 13.12
N ALA A 200 -5.87 -2.62 12.42
CA ALA A 200 -6.17 -2.23 11.04
C ALA A 200 -6.60 -0.76 10.95
N LEU A 201 -7.50 -0.32 11.83
CA LEU A 201 -7.96 1.08 11.89
C LEU A 201 -6.82 2.04 12.24
N GLU A 202 -6.03 1.76 13.26
CA GLU A 202 -4.85 2.56 13.64
C GLU A 202 -3.87 2.70 12.48
N THR A 203 -3.64 1.61 11.74
CA THR A 203 -2.76 1.63 10.57
C THR A 203 -3.35 2.46 9.43
N MET A 204 -4.67 2.42 9.24
CA MET A 204 -5.38 3.26 8.26
C MET A 204 -5.36 4.75 8.65
N GLU A 205 -5.55 5.08 9.92
CA GLU A 205 -5.44 6.47 10.41
C GLU A 205 -4.02 7.01 10.26
N ALA A 206 -3.00 6.19 10.59
CA ALA A 206 -1.61 6.54 10.34
C ALA A 206 -1.32 6.78 8.85
N LEU A 207 -1.91 5.97 7.96
CA LEU A 207 -1.81 6.17 6.51
C LEU A 207 -2.48 7.48 6.08
N LYS A 208 -3.69 7.78 6.58
CA LYS A 208 -4.42 9.02 6.24
C LYS A 208 -3.67 10.26 6.70
N LYS A 209 -3.03 10.21 7.86
CA LYS A 209 -2.12 11.27 8.32
C LYS A 209 -0.98 11.49 7.31
N GLY A 210 -0.30 10.41 6.91
CA GLY A 210 0.76 10.49 5.90
C GLY A 210 0.25 10.98 4.52
N GLU A 211 -0.98 10.64 4.13
CA GLU A 211 -1.60 11.17 2.91
C GLU A 211 -1.81 12.68 2.98
N LEU A 212 -2.20 13.20 4.15
CA LEU A 212 -2.42 14.63 4.38
C LEU A 212 -1.11 15.40 4.33
N GLU A 213 -0.09 14.94 5.06
CA GLU A 213 1.28 15.50 5.06
C GLU A 213 1.83 15.55 3.63
N ASN A 214 1.67 14.45 2.87
CA ASN A 214 2.07 14.38 1.47
C ASN A 214 1.26 15.30 0.55
N TYR A 215 -0.05 15.47 0.78
CA TYR A 215 -0.90 16.32 -0.06
C TYR A 215 -0.52 17.80 0.06
N PHE A 216 -0.26 18.27 1.28
CA PHE A 216 0.10 19.66 1.52
C PHE A 216 1.58 19.96 1.35
N GLU A 217 2.42 18.93 1.17
CA GLU A 217 3.88 19.04 1.16
C GLU A 217 4.40 19.74 2.44
N ASP A 218 3.65 19.60 3.53
CA ASP A 218 3.91 20.26 4.83
C ASP A 218 3.61 19.27 5.96
N GLU A 219 4.67 18.94 6.68
CA GLU A 219 4.66 18.02 7.82
C GLU A 219 4.37 18.74 9.14
N CYS A 220 4.47 20.08 9.15
CA CYS A 220 4.05 20.90 10.27
C CYS A 220 2.53 21.10 10.31
N ILE A 221 1.77 20.45 9.43
CA ILE A 221 0.34 20.28 9.65
C ILE A 221 0.18 19.44 10.90
N THR A 222 -0.07 20.13 12.00
CA THR A 222 -0.43 19.54 13.27
C THR A 222 -1.80 18.90 13.11
N VAL A 223 -1.83 17.68 12.58
CA VAL A 223 -2.96 16.78 12.81
C VAL A 223 -2.83 16.38 14.26
N GLU A 224 -3.64 16.99 15.13
CA GLU A 224 -3.73 16.59 16.52
C GLU A 224 -3.91 15.07 16.59
N GLU A 225 -3.12 14.42 17.45
CA GLU A 225 -3.30 13.00 17.74
C GLU A 225 -4.65 12.83 18.43
N THR A 226 -5.66 12.54 17.63
CA THR A 226 -6.97 12.15 18.13
C THR A 226 -6.93 10.66 18.38
N GLU A 227 -7.37 10.25 19.58
CA GLU A 227 -7.50 8.84 19.90
C GLU A 227 -8.47 8.18 18.93
N LEU A 228 -8.12 6.97 18.47
CA LEU A 228 -8.99 6.19 17.61
C LEU A 228 -10.33 5.97 18.32
N LEU A 229 -11.43 6.36 17.68
CA LEU A 229 -12.76 6.16 18.23
C LEU A 229 -13.06 4.65 18.30
N THR A 230 -13.01 4.08 19.50
CA THR A 230 -13.22 2.64 19.69
C THR A 230 -14.69 2.23 19.76
N ARG A 231 -15.58 3.16 20.14
CA ARG A 231 -17.03 3.00 20.26
C ARG A 231 -17.72 4.33 19.97
N THR A 232 -18.94 4.28 19.45
CA THR A 232 -19.78 5.45 19.19
C THR A 232 -20.77 5.72 20.32
N THR A 233 -21.44 6.87 20.28
CA THR A 233 -22.59 7.14 21.16
C THR A 233 -23.84 6.41 20.66
N SER A 234 -24.79 6.15 21.57
CA SER A 234 -26.07 5.51 21.22
C SER A 234 -26.75 6.20 20.03
N GLY A 235 -27.26 5.41 19.07
CA GLY A 235 -27.88 5.91 17.84
C GLY A 235 -26.89 6.38 16.76
N THR A 236 -25.57 6.28 16.99
CA THR A 236 -24.54 6.64 16.01
C THR A 236 -23.74 5.41 15.60
N ALA A 237 -23.40 5.30 14.32
CA ALA A 237 -22.47 4.31 13.81
C ALA A 237 -21.36 4.97 12.98
N LEU A 238 -20.14 4.47 13.09
CA LEU A 238 -19.03 4.88 12.24
C LEU A 238 -18.75 3.79 11.22
N ILE A 239 -18.77 4.16 9.94
CA ILE A 239 -18.60 3.29 8.78
C ILE A 239 -17.24 3.59 8.15
N TYR A 240 -16.39 2.58 8.10
CA TYR A 240 -15.08 2.64 7.49
C TYR A 240 -15.01 1.68 6.29
N PRO A 241 -15.38 2.12 5.08
CA PRO A 241 -15.13 1.32 3.89
C PRO A 241 -13.63 1.30 3.61
N ILE A 242 -13.03 0.12 3.48
CA ILE A 242 -11.58 -0.07 3.29
C ILE A 242 -11.35 -0.86 2.02
N PHE A 243 -10.58 -0.27 1.10
CA PHE A 243 -9.99 -0.99 -0.02
C PHE A 243 -8.72 -1.72 0.43
N SER A 244 -8.69 -3.03 0.22
CA SER A 244 -7.59 -3.89 0.67
C SER A 244 -7.27 -4.94 -0.38
N GLY A 245 -6.12 -4.82 -1.05
CA GLY A 245 -5.81 -5.63 -2.22
C GLY A 245 -6.89 -5.46 -3.31
N ASN A 246 -7.54 -6.56 -3.68
CA ASN A 246 -8.66 -6.59 -4.64
C ASN A 246 -10.04 -6.59 -3.97
N ASP A 247 -10.08 -6.49 -2.64
CA ASP A 247 -11.30 -6.59 -1.84
C ASP A 247 -11.75 -5.22 -1.33
N LEU A 248 -13.06 -5.09 -1.16
CA LEU A 248 -13.68 -4.03 -0.40
C LEU A 248 -14.27 -4.62 0.87
N SER A 249 -14.07 -3.96 2.00
CA SER A 249 -14.66 -4.34 3.27
C SER A 249 -15.18 -3.12 4.00
N VAL A 250 -16.04 -3.35 4.98
CA VAL A 250 -16.50 -2.31 5.90
C VAL A 250 -16.17 -2.74 7.32
N ILE A 251 -15.52 -1.85 8.06
CA ILE A 251 -15.47 -1.90 9.51
C ILE A 251 -16.55 -0.95 10.04
N LEU A 252 -17.46 -1.50 10.84
CA LEU A 252 -18.55 -0.79 11.48
C LEU A 252 -18.27 -0.68 12.98
N ILE A 253 -18.10 0.52 13.48
CA ILE A 253 -17.94 0.80 14.91
C ILE A 253 -19.31 1.24 15.45
N MET A 254 -19.81 0.46 16.41
CA MET A 254 -21.11 0.64 17.05
C MET A 254 -20.91 1.05 18.52
N PRO A 255 -22.00 1.41 19.23
CA PRO A 255 -21.88 1.82 20.63
C PRO A 255 -21.38 0.70 21.54
N ASP A 256 -21.70 -0.54 21.20
CA ASP A 256 -21.50 -1.72 22.03
C ASP A 256 -20.48 -2.73 21.46
N TYR A 257 -20.18 -2.68 20.16
CA TYR A 257 -19.25 -3.62 19.51
C TYR A 257 -18.64 -3.04 18.23
N ILE A 258 -17.65 -3.74 17.69
CA ILE A 258 -17.09 -3.50 16.36
C ILE A 258 -17.41 -4.70 15.47
N LYS A 259 -17.76 -4.44 14.21
CA LYS A 259 -18.07 -5.48 13.23
C LYS A 259 -17.25 -5.29 11.97
N TYR A 260 -16.80 -6.40 11.41
CA TYR A 260 -16.14 -6.46 10.12
C TYR A 260 -17.00 -7.23 9.15
N GLN A 261 -17.12 -6.72 7.93
CA GLN A 261 -17.80 -7.39 6.85
C GLN A 261 -17.07 -7.16 5.54
N ARG A 262 -16.63 -8.25 4.91
CA ARG A 262 -16.15 -8.23 3.53
C ARG A 262 -17.32 -8.09 2.57
N LEU A 263 -17.18 -7.23 1.57
CA LEU A 263 -18.21 -6.92 0.59
C LEU A 263 -17.92 -7.67 -0.71
N ASN A 264 -18.92 -8.35 -1.27
CA ASN A 264 -18.79 -9.05 -2.54
C ASN A 264 -19.00 -8.06 -3.71
N VAL A 265 -17.97 -7.30 -4.04
CA VAL A 265 -18.02 -6.24 -5.04
C VAL A 265 -16.77 -6.26 -5.92
N GLU A 266 -16.95 -6.12 -7.23
CA GLU A 266 -15.83 -5.90 -8.15
C GLU A 266 -15.28 -4.48 -7.98
N GLN A 267 -14.13 -4.36 -7.32
CA GLN A 267 -13.54 -3.08 -6.91
C GLN A 267 -13.31 -2.12 -8.08
N GLU A 268 -12.78 -2.60 -9.21
CA GLU A 268 -12.51 -1.76 -10.38
C GLU A 268 -13.80 -1.20 -11.00
N ARG A 269 -14.87 -2.00 -11.02
CA ARG A 269 -16.19 -1.54 -11.45
C ARG A 269 -16.73 -0.49 -10.49
N LEU A 270 -16.64 -0.71 -9.18
CA LEU A 270 -17.08 0.27 -8.19
C LEU A 270 -16.32 1.60 -8.31
N LYS A 271 -14.98 1.56 -8.41
CA LYS A 271 -14.15 2.76 -8.60
C LYS A 271 -14.56 3.54 -9.85
N LYS A 272 -14.87 2.85 -10.96
CA LYS A 272 -15.41 3.48 -12.17
C LYS A 272 -16.77 4.12 -11.92
N SER A 273 -17.69 3.43 -11.26
CA SER A 273 -19.00 3.98 -10.89
C SER A 273 -18.88 5.23 -10.01
N VAL A 274 -17.96 5.23 -9.03
CA VAL A 274 -17.69 6.39 -8.17
C VAL A 274 -17.13 7.58 -8.97
N LYS A 275 -16.16 7.35 -9.87
CA LYS A 275 -15.61 8.41 -10.74
C LYS A 275 -16.66 8.96 -11.70
N ALA A 276 -17.51 8.09 -12.25
CA ALA A 276 -18.62 8.49 -13.11
C ALA A 276 -19.64 9.31 -12.33
N PHE A 277 -20.01 8.89 -11.12
CA PHE A 277 -20.91 9.64 -10.25
C PHE A 277 -20.38 11.02 -9.90
N ARG A 278 -19.09 11.11 -9.49
CA ARG A 278 -18.42 12.40 -9.30
C ARG A 278 -18.59 13.28 -10.52
N LYS A 279 -18.34 12.77 -11.73
CA LYS A 279 -18.48 13.56 -12.96
C LYS A 279 -19.92 14.05 -13.17
N GLU A 280 -20.92 13.24 -12.85
CA GLU A 280 -22.32 13.65 -12.98
C GLU A 280 -22.73 14.74 -12.00
N LEU A 281 -22.25 14.69 -10.76
CA LEU A 281 -22.46 15.75 -9.78
C LEU A 281 -21.91 17.11 -10.28
N TRP A 282 -20.81 17.09 -11.03
CA TRP A 282 -20.22 18.30 -11.62
C TRP A 282 -20.98 18.82 -12.84
N GLN A 283 -21.64 17.94 -13.59
CA GLN A 283 -22.29 18.30 -14.86
C GLN A 283 -23.73 18.80 -14.68
N LEU A 284 -24.31 18.72 -13.47
CA LEU A 284 -25.67 19.17 -13.15
C LEU A 284 -26.69 18.67 -14.18
N LYS A 285 -26.64 17.38 -14.52
CA LYS A 285 -27.61 16.80 -15.45
C LYS A 285 -29.02 16.86 -14.84
N ASN A 286 -29.97 17.43 -15.56
CA ASN A 286 -31.35 17.66 -15.09
C ASN A 286 -32.27 16.42 -15.15
N ASN A 287 -31.75 15.22 -15.47
CA ASN A 287 -32.55 14.00 -15.57
C ASN A 287 -32.44 13.16 -14.30
N PHE A 288 -33.57 12.91 -13.63
CA PHE A 288 -33.61 12.12 -12.39
C PHE A 288 -33.05 10.69 -12.56
N MET A 289 -33.40 10.00 -13.64
CA MET A 289 -32.92 8.63 -13.90
C MET A 289 -31.39 8.56 -14.10
N ASP A 290 -30.81 9.57 -14.73
CA ASP A 290 -29.34 9.68 -14.83
C ASP A 290 -28.74 9.97 -13.44
N SER A 291 -29.43 10.77 -12.62
CA SER A 291 -28.93 11.16 -11.30
C SER A 291 -28.93 10.04 -10.24
N VAL A 292 -29.71 8.97 -10.41
CA VAL A 292 -29.83 7.89 -9.41
C VAL A 292 -29.06 6.60 -9.75
N TYR A 293 -28.64 6.40 -11.01
CA TYR A 293 -28.04 5.14 -11.46
C TYR A 293 -26.75 4.76 -10.70
N TYR A 294 -25.74 5.63 -10.70
CA TYR A 294 -24.50 5.36 -9.97
C TYR A 294 -24.64 5.41 -8.45
N PRO A 295 -25.35 6.40 -7.85
CA PRO A 295 -25.52 6.39 -6.39
C PRO A 295 -26.28 5.15 -5.91
N GLN A 296 -27.20 4.59 -6.68
CA GLN A 296 -27.85 3.31 -6.34
C GLN A 296 -26.88 2.12 -6.40
N GLN A 297 -26.03 2.03 -7.41
CA GLN A 297 -25.01 0.98 -7.48
C GLN A 297 -24.05 1.04 -6.29
N ILE A 298 -23.63 2.24 -5.91
CA ILE A 298 -22.69 2.46 -4.80
C ILE A 298 -23.38 2.17 -3.46
N TYR A 299 -24.65 2.55 -3.30
CA TYR A 299 -25.47 2.19 -2.16
C TYR A 299 -25.56 0.67 -1.99
N GLN A 300 -25.93 -0.04 -3.05
CA GLN A 300 -26.07 -1.50 -3.05
C GLN A 300 -24.75 -2.20 -2.72
N ALA A 301 -23.63 -1.64 -3.18
CA ALA A 301 -22.30 -2.17 -2.92
C ALA A 301 -21.87 -2.02 -1.44
N ILE A 302 -22.16 -0.89 -0.81
CA ILE A 302 -21.54 -0.51 0.48
C ILE A 302 -22.53 -0.51 1.65
N ILE A 303 -23.71 0.10 1.47
CA ILE A 303 -24.66 0.35 2.55
C ILE A 303 -25.64 -0.82 2.72
N SER A 304 -26.19 -1.31 1.61
CA SER A 304 -27.16 -2.42 1.65
C SER A 304 -26.66 -3.65 2.45
N PRO A 305 -25.38 -4.08 2.34
CA PRO A 305 -24.88 -5.24 3.09
C PRO A 305 -24.86 -5.07 4.61
N ILE A 306 -24.87 -3.83 5.13
CA ILE A 306 -24.81 -3.52 6.57
C ILE A 306 -26.12 -2.93 7.11
N GLU A 307 -27.08 -2.66 6.24
CA GLU A 307 -28.31 -1.93 6.55
C GLU A 307 -29.18 -2.62 7.62
N ASN A 308 -29.23 -3.96 7.60
CA ASN A 308 -29.91 -4.74 8.63
C ASN A 308 -29.33 -4.47 10.01
N GLU A 309 -28.00 -4.36 10.12
CA GLU A 309 -27.33 -4.08 11.39
C GLU A 309 -27.67 -2.67 11.90
N LEU A 310 -27.62 -1.68 11.00
CA LEU A 310 -27.96 -0.29 11.31
C LEU A 310 -29.40 -0.17 11.80
N THR A 311 -30.33 -0.91 11.18
CA THR A 311 -31.75 -0.91 11.54
C THR A 311 -32.00 -1.60 12.88
N LEU A 312 -31.41 -2.77 13.10
CA LEU A 312 -31.54 -3.53 14.35
C LEU A 312 -31.05 -2.73 15.56
N LYS A 313 -29.99 -1.92 15.37
CA LYS A 313 -29.41 -1.07 16.41
C LYS A 313 -29.99 0.34 16.45
N LYS A 314 -31.03 0.62 15.65
CA LYS A 314 -31.74 1.91 15.59
C LYS A 314 -30.77 3.09 15.41
N ILE A 315 -29.87 2.95 14.45
CA ILE A 315 -28.92 4.01 14.12
C ILE A 315 -29.66 5.15 13.42
N GLU A 316 -29.38 6.37 13.85
CA GLU A 316 -29.94 7.62 13.33
C GLU A 316 -28.84 8.50 12.70
N THR A 317 -27.59 8.37 13.16
CA THR A 317 -26.43 9.10 12.63
C THR A 317 -25.39 8.16 12.06
N LEU A 318 -24.94 8.42 10.83
CA LEU A 318 -23.81 7.72 10.20
C LEU A 318 -22.63 8.67 10.04
N ILE A 319 -21.52 8.31 10.69
CA ILE A 319 -20.22 8.92 10.46
C ILE A 319 -19.51 8.04 9.42
N VAL A 320 -19.23 8.59 8.24
CA VAL A 320 -18.55 7.87 7.16
C VAL A 320 -17.13 8.37 7.07
N VAL A 321 -16.16 7.44 7.07
CA VAL A 321 -14.75 7.76 6.89
C VAL A 321 -14.26 7.16 5.56
N PRO A 322 -14.56 7.82 4.42
CA PRO A 322 -14.36 7.24 3.11
C PRO A 322 -12.89 7.01 2.76
N ASP A 323 -12.69 6.03 1.89
CA ASP A 323 -11.37 5.62 1.45
C ASP A 323 -11.21 5.75 -0.07
N GLU A 324 -9.99 6.10 -0.52
CA GLU A 324 -9.64 6.30 -1.93
C GLU A 324 -10.68 7.11 -2.73
N GLU A 325 -11.14 6.57 -3.86
CA GLU A 325 -12.16 7.16 -4.70
C GLU A 325 -13.47 7.48 -3.98
N LEU A 326 -13.82 6.79 -2.89
CA LEU A 326 -15.05 7.08 -2.16
C LEU A 326 -15.06 8.48 -1.55
N ARG A 327 -13.87 9.10 -1.33
CA ARG A 327 -13.75 10.50 -0.90
C ARG A 327 -14.24 11.49 -1.95
N LEU A 328 -14.43 11.05 -3.19
CA LEU A 328 -14.80 11.91 -4.31
C LEU A 328 -16.30 12.23 -4.36
N ILE A 329 -17.13 11.56 -3.56
CA ILE A 329 -18.58 11.64 -3.62
C ILE A 329 -19.19 11.87 -2.22
N PRO A 330 -20.32 12.58 -2.13
CA PRO A 330 -21.06 12.70 -0.88
C PRO A 330 -21.91 11.43 -0.63
N PHE A 331 -21.71 10.79 0.52
CA PHE A 331 -22.51 9.60 0.89
C PHE A 331 -24.00 9.93 1.12
N SER A 332 -24.31 11.19 1.45
CA SER A 332 -25.68 11.69 1.58
C SER A 332 -26.51 11.51 0.31
N CYS A 333 -25.87 11.48 -0.86
CA CYS A 333 -26.54 11.32 -2.16
C CYS A 333 -26.65 9.87 -2.63
N LEU A 334 -26.24 8.88 -1.83
CA LEU A 334 -26.47 7.47 -2.15
C LEU A 334 -27.97 7.16 -2.10
N TYR A 335 -28.45 6.36 -3.05
CA TYR A 335 -29.89 6.14 -3.26
C TYR A 335 -30.26 4.67 -3.02
N ASP A 336 -31.23 4.41 -2.14
CA ASP A 336 -31.61 3.03 -1.79
C ASP A 336 -32.58 2.37 -2.80
N GLY A 337 -33.02 3.13 -3.81
CA GLY A 337 -34.06 2.72 -4.77
C GLY A 337 -35.41 3.39 -4.49
N SER A 338 -35.55 4.06 -3.34
CA SER A 338 -36.73 4.83 -2.95
C SER A 338 -36.39 6.26 -2.53
N GLN A 339 -35.38 6.43 -1.67
CA GLN A 339 -34.97 7.71 -1.08
C GLN A 339 -33.43 7.79 -0.96
N PHE A 340 -32.92 8.99 -0.78
CA PHE A 340 -31.50 9.23 -0.53
C PHE A 340 -31.12 8.94 0.92
N LEU A 341 -29.85 8.57 1.14
CA LEU A 341 -29.35 8.18 2.45
C LEU A 341 -29.54 9.28 3.52
N ILE A 342 -29.42 10.55 3.13
CA ILE A 342 -29.64 11.71 4.00
C ILE A 342 -31.08 11.87 4.49
N GLU A 343 -32.06 11.29 3.77
CA GLU A 343 -33.47 11.33 4.16
C GLU A 343 -33.75 10.36 5.32
N ARG A 344 -32.84 9.41 5.56
CA ARG A 344 -32.96 8.41 6.62
C ARG A 344 -32.01 8.60 7.79
N TYR A 345 -30.81 9.11 7.53
CA TYR A 345 -29.77 9.27 8.54
C TYR A 345 -29.20 10.68 8.53
N ALA A 346 -28.83 11.20 9.69
CA ALA A 346 -27.88 12.30 9.76
C ALA A 346 -26.52 11.81 9.26
N ILE A 347 -26.00 12.39 8.18
CA ILE A 347 -24.73 11.97 7.57
C ILE A 347 -23.63 12.96 7.93
N ILE A 348 -22.55 12.43 8.50
CA ILE A 348 -21.29 13.14 8.73
C ILE A 348 -20.23 12.41 7.90
N THR A 349 -19.39 13.15 7.19
CA THR A 349 -18.24 12.59 6.45
C THR A 349 -16.98 13.23 7.00
N VAL A 350 -16.00 12.41 7.36
CA VAL A 350 -14.76 12.83 8.02
C VAL A 350 -13.55 12.47 7.18
#